data_AF-A0A316HNI8-F1
#
_entry.id   AF-A0A316HNI8-F1
#
_cell.length_a   1.000
_cell.length_b   1.000
_cell.length_c   1.000
_cell.angle_alpha   90.00
_cell.angle_beta   90.00
_cell.angle_gamma   90.00
#
_symmetry.space_group_name_H-M   'P 1'
#
loop_
_entity.id
_entity.type
_entity.pdbx_description
1 polymer ?
#
loop_
_entity_poly.entity_id
_entity_poly.type
_entity_poly.pdbx_seq_one_letter_code
_entity_poly.pdbx_strand_id
1 'polypeptide(L)'
;MLQAISLNKAGRNITSDEIHWKKLFRTSEDSLTSTIFGLLLYLPNELFWDILLKSCYGNDIPNYSYRITDYSFWPRWDPLNTRNTNLVEPDLFIKTLDFDIIIEVKRYDQGLQDAEQWISEYKAYLNEFGDFNRDVYLIAVGGINDDKTETIILNEAPYLDKKIKVIKCRWSRLLKTVKDFHYKFDKNQLMLSAHSSVFNILNDLLLGFRIHGFYTGEWFEKTDFGELSGIRDESIHLLEYFNIKNDLLQ
;
A
#
# COMPACT_ATOMS: atom_id res chain seq x y z
N MET A 1 -13.86 -6.91 9.99
CA MET A 1 -13.64 -7.96 8.96
C MET A 1 -12.28 -8.64 9.08
N LEU A 2 -11.17 -7.88 9.14
CA LEU A 2 -9.81 -8.42 9.22
C LEU A 2 -9.61 -9.46 10.34
N GLN A 3 -10.14 -9.18 11.53
CA GLN A 3 -10.13 -10.14 12.66
C GLN A 3 -10.79 -11.48 12.31
N ALA A 4 -11.94 -11.45 11.61
CA ALA A 4 -12.62 -12.66 11.19
C ALA A 4 -11.84 -13.44 10.11
N ILE A 5 -11.13 -12.75 9.22
CA ILE A 5 -10.26 -13.39 8.22
C ILE A 5 -9.03 -13.99 8.90
N SER A 6 -8.37 -13.23 9.76
CA SER A 6 -7.18 -13.64 10.52
C SER A 6 -7.43 -14.91 11.36
N LEU A 7 -8.61 -14.99 12.00
CA LEU A 7 -9.03 -16.08 12.87
C LEU A 7 -9.75 -17.23 12.15
N ASN A 8 -9.77 -17.24 10.80
CA ASN A 8 -10.48 -18.24 9.98
C ASN A 8 -11.98 -18.39 10.36
N LYS A 9 -12.67 -17.26 10.53
CA LYS A 9 -14.11 -17.15 10.85
C LYS A 9 -14.96 -16.62 9.70
N ALA A 10 -14.37 -15.98 8.68
CA ALA A 10 -15.08 -15.29 7.59
C ALA A 10 -15.96 -16.17 6.66
N GLY A 11 -15.78 -17.50 6.67
CA GLY A 11 -16.45 -18.40 5.71
C GLY A 11 -17.13 -19.63 6.31
N ARG A 12 -17.27 -19.73 7.63
CA ARG A 12 -17.75 -20.96 8.29
C ARG A 12 -19.20 -21.34 7.96
N ASN A 13 -19.98 -20.41 7.41
CA ASN A 13 -21.38 -20.61 7.05
C ASN A 13 -21.60 -20.75 5.53
N ILE A 14 -20.54 -20.86 4.73
CA ILE A 14 -20.62 -20.99 3.26
C ILE A 14 -20.45 -22.48 2.92
N THR A 15 -21.43 -23.05 2.21
CA THR A 15 -21.55 -24.49 1.91
C THR A 15 -20.88 -24.91 0.60
N SER A 16 -20.12 -24.04 -0.07
CA SER A 16 -19.27 -24.42 -1.21
C SER A 16 -17.96 -25.03 -0.70
N ASP A 17 -17.25 -25.76 -1.58
CA ASP A 17 -15.90 -26.29 -1.35
C ASP A 17 -15.04 -25.31 -0.53
N GLU A 18 -14.35 -25.83 0.49
CA GLU A 18 -13.67 -25.07 1.56
C GLU A 18 -12.96 -23.79 1.07
N ILE A 19 -13.64 -22.64 1.18
CA ILE A 19 -13.04 -21.35 0.82
C ILE A 19 -12.05 -20.95 1.90
N HIS A 20 -10.75 -21.05 1.61
CA HIS A 20 -9.69 -20.53 2.46
C HIS A 20 -9.49 -19.03 2.25
N TRP A 21 -10.37 -18.22 2.85
CA TRP A 21 -10.36 -16.75 2.76
C TRP A 21 -8.99 -16.11 3.03
N LYS A 22 -8.25 -16.63 4.02
CA LYS A 22 -6.90 -16.15 4.33
C LYS A 22 -5.93 -16.33 3.16
N LYS A 23 -6.03 -17.42 2.40
CA LYS A 23 -5.20 -17.67 1.22
C LYS A 23 -5.56 -16.71 0.08
N LEU A 24 -6.86 -16.51 -0.18
CA LEU A 24 -7.36 -15.62 -1.22
C LEU A 24 -6.96 -14.16 -0.97
N PHE A 25 -7.19 -13.65 0.24
CA PHE A 25 -6.76 -12.31 0.64
C PHE A 25 -5.24 -12.18 0.54
N ARG A 26 -4.49 -13.19 1.00
CA ARG A 26 -3.02 -13.14 0.99
C ARG A 26 -2.45 -12.90 -0.41
N THR A 27 -3.05 -13.44 -1.46
CA THR A 27 -2.50 -13.31 -2.83
C THR A 27 -3.10 -12.16 -3.63
N SER A 28 -4.19 -11.55 -3.17
CA SER A 28 -4.90 -10.49 -3.91
C SER A 28 -4.24 -9.12 -3.72
N GLU A 29 -4.00 -8.44 -4.84
CA GLU A 29 -3.54 -7.05 -4.92
C GLU A 29 -4.64 -6.09 -4.47
N ASP A 30 -5.82 -6.17 -5.08
CA ASP A 30 -6.98 -5.33 -4.75
C ASP A 30 -7.35 -5.37 -3.26
N SER A 31 -7.29 -6.57 -2.68
CA SER A 31 -7.57 -6.76 -1.27
C SER A 31 -6.50 -6.12 -0.37
N LEU A 32 -5.23 -6.16 -0.78
CA LEU A 32 -4.14 -5.47 -0.09
C LEU A 32 -4.33 -3.95 -0.21
N THR A 33 -4.61 -3.44 -1.40
CA THR A 33 -4.89 -2.03 -1.68
C THR A 33 -6.01 -1.49 -0.79
N SER A 34 -7.19 -2.10 -0.86
CA SER A 34 -8.36 -1.68 -0.07
C SER A 34 -8.15 -1.83 1.43
N THR A 35 -7.45 -2.87 1.89
CA THR A 35 -7.17 -3.05 3.32
C THR A 35 -6.23 -1.97 3.83
N ILE A 36 -5.09 -1.76 3.17
CA ILE A 36 -4.05 -0.85 3.68
C ILE A 36 -4.44 0.60 3.47
N PHE A 37 -4.80 1.00 2.25
CA PHE A 37 -5.18 2.38 2.00
C PHE A 37 -6.53 2.74 2.62
N GLY A 38 -7.48 1.80 2.69
CA GLY A 38 -8.75 2.05 3.37
C GLY A 38 -8.56 2.34 4.85
N LEU A 39 -7.65 1.63 5.54
CA LEU A 39 -7.30 1.93 6.93
C LEU A 39 -6.48 3.21 7.08
N LEU A 40 -5.53 3.48 6.17
CA LEU A 40 -4.76 4.72 6.19
C LEU A 40 -5.68 5.95 6.08
N LEU A 41 -6.69 5.90 5.21
CA LEU A 41 -7.66 7.00 5.01
C LEU A 41 -8.57 7.25 6.22
N TYR A 42 -8.64 6.33 7.19
CA TYR A 42 -9.33 6.56 8.47
C TYR A 42 -8.47 7.26 9.53
N LEU A 43 -7.17 7.42 9.29
CA LEU A 43 -6.32 8.21 10.17
C LEU A 43 -6.65 9.71 10.02
N PRO A 44 -6.32 10.53 11.04
CA PRO A 44 -6.27 11.98 10.85
C PRO A 44 -5.41 12.32 9.62
N ASN A 45 -5.88 13.27 8.80
CA ASN A 45 -5.24 13.68 7.55
C ASN A 45 -3.73 13.88 7.71
N GLU A 46 -3.30 14.62 8.73
CA GLU A 46 -1.89 14.92 8.99
C GLU A 46 -1.07 13.64 9.15
N LEU A 47 -1.62 12.64 9.85
CA LEU A 47 -0.97 11.36 10.10
C LEU A 47 -0.97 10.47 8.85
N PHE A 48 -2.05 10.48 8.07
CA PHE A 48 -2.10 9.81 6.76
C PHE A 48 -0.96 10.31 5.86
N TRP A 49 -0.84 11.63 5.70
CA TRP A 49 0.19 12.24 4.86
C TRP A 49 1.59 11.98 5.39
N ASP A 50 1.78 12.12 6.69
CA ASP A 50 3.05 11.82 7.33
C ASP A 50 3.52 10.39 7.04
N ILE A 51 2.61 9.42 7.15
CA ILE A 51 2.92 8.02 6.86
C ILE A 51 3.20 7.83 5.37
N LEU A 52 2.34 8.33 4.49
CA LEU A 52 2.47 8.16 3.04
C LEU A 52 3.79 8.78 2.52
N LEU A 53 4.04 10.05 2.84
CA LEU A 53 5.21 10.79 2.37
C LEU A 53 6.52 10.21 2.91
N LYS A 54 6.59 9.84 4.20
CA LYS A 54 7.78 9.18 4.78
C LYS A 54 8.04 7.80 4.19
N SER A 55 7.02 7.15 3.64
CA SER A 55 7.14 5.84 3.02
C SER A 55 7.65 5.91 1.58
N CYS A 56 7.39 7.01 0.89
CA CYS A 56 7.90 7.29 -0.45
C CYS A 56 9.42 7.51 -0.43
N TYR A 57 10.07 7.31 -1.58
CA TYR A 57 11.51 7.56 -1.75
C TYR A 57 11.83 9.00 -2.18
N GLY A 58 10.87 9.72 -2.78
CA GLY A 58 10.99 11.12 -3.18
C GLY A 58 10.17 12.06 -2.28
N ASN A 59 10.50 13.36 -2.34
CA ASN A 59 9.82 14.43 -1.61
C ASN A 59 9.14 15.43 -2.56
N ASP A 60 8.74 14.96 -3.75
CA ASP A 60 8.17 15.80 -4.80
C ASP A 60 6.74 16.26 -4.54
N ILE A 61 6.02 15.54 -3.66
CA ILE A 61 4.66 15.93 -3.24
C ILE A 61 4.79 17.10 -2.26
N PRO A 62 4.04 18.20 -2.48
CA PRO A 62 3.99 19.33 -1.59
C PRO A 62 3.68 18.91 -0.15
N ASN A 63 4.47 19.42 0.80
CA ASN A 63 4.20 19.22 2.23
C ASN A 63 3.25 20.30 2.81
N TYR A 64 2.50 20.96 1.94
CA TYR A 64 1.47 21.94 2.30
C TYR A 64 0.16 21.44 1.70
N SER A 65 -0.90 21.43 2.51
CA SER A 65 -2.21 20.84 2.22
C SER A 65 -2.34 19.34 2.51
N TYR A 66 -2.81 19.06 3.71
CA TYR A 66 -3.16 17.71 4.16
C TYR A 66 -4.65 17.40 3.97
N ARG A 67 -5.44 18.35 3.45
CA ARG A 67 -6.90 18.19 3.43
C ARG A 67 -7.34 17.37 2.24
N ILE A 68 -7.64 16.09 2.49
CA ILE A 68 -8.36 15.24 1.55
C ILE A 68 -9.80 15.73 1.46
N THR A 69 -10.28 15.96 0.24
CA THR A 69 -11.67 16.36 -0.04
C THR A 69 -12.53 15.21 -0.53
N ASP A 70 -11.93 14.25 -1.24
CA ASP A 70 -12.62 13.06 -1.74
C ASP A 70 -11.60 11.95 -2.06
N TYR A 71 -12.06 10.70 -2.16
CA TYR A 71 -11.26 9.57 -2.65
C TYR A 71 -12.15 8.45 -3.21
N SER A 72 -11.60 7.67 -4.13
CA SER A 72 -12.30 6.54 -4.75
C SER A 72 -11.35 5.40 -5.08
N PHE A 73 -11.72 4.17 -4.72
CA PHE A 73 -11.03 2.95 -5.14
C PHE A 73 -11.55 2.49 -6.49
N TRP A 74 -10.64 2.15 -7.41
CA TRP A 74 -10.95 1.70 -8.77
C TRP A 74 -12.00 2.56 -9.48
N PRO A 75 -11.84 3.89 -9.54
CA PRO A 75 -12.74 4.72 -10.31
C PRO A 75 -12.62 4.36 -11.79
N ARG A 76 -13.75 4.45 -12.49
CA ARG A 76 -13.82 4.13 -13.91
C ARG A 76 -13.70 5.41 -14.72
N TRP A 77 -12.61 5.56 -15.45
CA TRP A 77 -12.31 6.76 -16.21
C TRP A 77 -12.34 6.54 -17.72
N ASP A 78 -12.60 7.63 -18.45
CA ASP A 78 -12.66 7.70 -19.90
C ASP A 78 -11.31 7.27 -20.52
N PRO A 79 -11.29 6.13 -21.25
CA PRO A 79 -10.09 5.59 -21.86
C PRO A 79 -9.59 6.36 -23.10
N LEU A 80 -10.23 7.47 -23.50
CA LEU A 80 -9.85 8.21 -24.69
C LEU A 80 -8.35 8.53 -24.73
N ASN A 81 -7.70 8.23 -25.87
CA ASN A 81 -6.25 8.39 -26.10
C ASN A 81 -5.33 7.56 -25.16
N THR A 82 -5.83 6.48 -24.58
CA THR A 82 -5.05 5.55 -23.75
C THR A 82 -4.85 4.19 -24.45
N ARG A 83 -4.01 3.33 -23.87
CA ARG A 83 -3.72 1.99 -24.43
C ARG A 83 -4.94 1.05 -24.36
N ASN A 84 -5.72 1.14 -23.28
CA ASN A 84 -6.91 0.32 -23.09
C ASN A 84 -8.12 1.12 -23.55
N THR A 85 -8.76 0.70 -24.65
CA THR A 85 -9.88 1.44 -25.25
C THR A 85 -11.22 1.25 -24.53
N ASN A 86 -11.30 0.32 -23.58
CA ASN A 86 -12.56 0.01 -22.90
C ASN A 86 -12.72 0.79 -21.60
N LEU A 87 -11.64 0.89 -20.83
CA LEU A 87 -11.68 1.46 -19.49
C LEU A 87 -10.26 1.66 -18.94
N VAL A 88 -10.07 2.71 -18.13
CA VAL A 88 -8.89 2.89 -17.27
C VAL A 88 -9.35 2.97 -15.82
N GLU A 89 -8.75 2.14 -14.96
CA GLU A 89 -9.07 2.04 -13.53
C GLU A 89 -7.76 2.12 -12.72
N PRO A 90 -7.37 3.29 -12.19
CA PRO A 90 -6.29 3.34 -11.21
C PRO A 90 -6.74 2.66 -9.91
N ASP A 91 -5.81 2.15 -9.11
CA ASP A 91 -6.14 1.47 -7.85
C ASP A 91 -6.81 2.39 -6.81
N LEU A 92 -6.32 3.62 -6.68
CA LEU A 92 -6.88 4.62 -5.79
C LEU A 92 -6.64 6.02 -6.32
N PHE A 93 -7.71 6.82 -6.32
CA PHE A 93 -7.64 8.25 -6.58
C PHE A 93 -7.95 9.03 -5.31
N ILE A 94 -7.15 10.06 -5.02
CA ILE A 94 -7.33 10.95 -3.87
C ILE A 94 -7.36 12.39 -4.37
N LYS A 95 -8.46 13.08 -4.09
CA LYS A 95 -8.62 14.51 -4.38
C LYS A 95 -8.29 15.31 -3.14
N THR A 96 -7.39 16.29 -3.27
CA THR A 96 -7.07 17.24 -2.19
C THR A 96 -7.58 18.63 -2.54
N LEU A 97 -7.31 19.62 -1.68
CA LEU A 97 -7.62 21.01 -2.04
C LEU A 97 -6.72 21.53 -3.18
N ASP A 98 -5.42 21.24 -3.14
CA ASP A 98 -4.42 21.94 -3.96
C ASP A 98 -3.85 21.08 -5.10
N PHE A 99 -3.83 19.76 -4.95
CA PHE A 99 -3.34 18.81 -5.96
C PHE A 99 -4.12 17.49 -5.89
N ASP A 100 -3.94 16.61 -6.87
CA ASP A 100 -4.52 15.27 -6.84
C ASP A 100 -3.46 14.17 -6.86
N ILE A 101 -3.85 13.00 -6.38
CA ILE A 101 -3.00 11.81 -6.38
C ILE A 101 -3.71 10.67 -7.08
N ILE A 102 -2.95 10.03 -7.98
CA ILE A 102 -3.26 8.72 -8.54
C ILE A 102 -2.31 7.73 -7.88
N ILE A 103 -2.84 6.66 -7.31
CA ILE A 103 -2.03 5.57 -6.74
C ILE A 103 -2.25 4.35 -7.62
N GLU A 104 -1.14 3.78 -8.07
CA GLU A 104 -1.08 2.54 -8.84
C GLU A 104 -0.30 1.50 -8.07
N VAL A 105 -0.90 0.34 -7.84
CA VAL A 105 -0.38 -0.68 -6.93
C VAL A 105 0.10 -1.89 -7.71
N LYS A 106 1.18 -2.50 -7.21
CA LYS A 106 1.54 -3.88 -7.53
C LYS A 106 1.69 -4.70 -6.25
N ARG A 107 1.34 -5.98 -6.33
CA ARG A 107 1.22 -6.88 -5.16
C ARG A 107 2.51 -7.00 -4.35
N TYR A 108 3.65 -7.13 -5.02
CA TYR A 108 4.96 -7.36 -4.41
C TYR A 108 5.82 -6.11 -4.48
N ASP A 109 6.93 -6.05 -3.75
CA ASP A 109 7.80 -4.85 -3.73
C ASP A 109 8.59 -4.62 -5.01
N GLN A 110 8.82 -5.65 -5.82
CA GLN A 110 9.77 -5.64 -6.93
C GLN A 110 9.08 -6.00 -8.26
N GLY A 111 9.41 -5.23 -9.31
CA GLY A 111 8.99 -5.46 -10.70
C GLY A 111 7.49 -5.35 -11.00
N LEU A 112 7.12 -5.35 -12.28
CA LEU A 112 5.73 -5.32 -12.80
C LEU A 112 5.05 -3.94 -12.90
N GLN A 113 5.71 -2.86 -12.50
CA GLN A 113 5.24 -1.52 -12.87
C GLN A 113 5.40 -1.29 -14.39
N ASP A 114 4.43 -0.60 -15.00
CA ASP A 114 4.37 -0.31 -16.43
C ASP A 114 4.16 1.19 -16.68
N ALA A 115 5.12 1.83 -17.36
CA ALA A 115 5.04 3.26 -17.66
C ALA A 115 3.87 3.62 -18.58
N GLU A 116 3.45 2.71 -19.47
CA GLU A 116 2.28 2.93 -20.32
C GLU A 116 0.97 2.93 -19.53
N GLN A 117 0.93 2.19 -18.42
CA GLN A 117 -0.20 2.22 -17.49
C GLN A 117 -0.27 3.60 -16.80
N TRP A 118 0.86 4.10 -16.29
CA TRP A 118 0.92 5.44 -15.67
C TRP A 118 0.49 6.55 -16.62
N ILE A 119 0.96 6.50 -17.88
CA ILE A 119 0.56 7.46 -18.92
C ILE A 119 -0.95 7.37 -19.19
N SER A 120 -1.49 6.15 -19.27
CA SER A 120 -2.92 5.92 -19.52
C SER A 120 -3.78 6.48 -18.40
N GLU A 121 -3.41 6.25 -17.13
CA GLU A 121 -4.14 6.78 -15.97
C GLU A 121 -4.10 8.30 -15.89
N TYR A 122 -2.96 8.91 -16.17
CA TYR A 122 -2.85 10.38 -16.20
C TYR A 122 -3.69 11.00 -17.33
N LYS A 123 -3.68 10.41 -18.52
CA LYS A 123 -4.52 10.86 -19.63
C LYS A 123 -6.01 10.70 -19.32
N ALA A 124 -6.39 9.56 -18.75
CA ALA A 124 -7.77 9.30 -18.34
C ALA A 124 -8.23 10.27 -17.25
N TYR A 125 -7.37 10.61 -16.28
CA TYR A 125 -7.63 11.69 -15.32
C TYR A 125 -7.95 13.02 -16.04
N LEU A 126 -7.14 13.40 -17.03
CA LEU A 126 -7.35 14.66 -17.77
C LEU A 126 -8.65 14.64 -18.59
N ASN A 127 -9.05 13.48 -19.11
CA ASN A 127 -10.33 13.33 -19.80
C ASN A 127 -11.52 13.55 -18.85
N GLU A 128 -11.43 13.02 -17.62
CA GLU A 128 -12.50 13.13 -16.62
C GLU A 128 -12.65 14.52 -16.01
N PHE A 129 -11.54 15.15 -15.66
CA PHE A 129 -11.57 16.40 -14.90
C PHE A 129 -11.37 17.64 -15.77
N GLY A 130 -10.77 17.51 -16.96
CA GLY A 130 -10.53 18.61 -17.90
C GLY A 130 -9.61 19.73 -17.38
N ASP A 131 -9.10 19.62 -16.16
CA ASP A 131 -8.25 20.63 -15.52
C ASP A 131 -6.77 20.34 -15.77
N PHE A 132 -6.28 20.84 -16.90
CA PHE A 132 -4.90 20.70 -17.30
C PHE A 132 -3.93 21.53 -16.43
N ASN A 133 -4.40 22.43 -15.58
CA ASN A 133 -3.54 23.27 -14.73
C ASN A 133 -3.38 22.72 -13.31
N ARG A 134 -4.15 21.70 -12.96
CA ARG A 134 -4.06 21.05 -11.66
C ARG A 134 -2.83 20.15 -11.59
N ASP A 135 -2.08 20.27 -10.49
CA ASP A 135 -0.97 19.38 -10.22
C ASP A 135 -1.51 17.99 -9.86
N VAL A 136 -0.96 16.96 -10.51
CA VAL A 136 -1.29 15.56 -10.27
C VAL A 136 -0.02 14.78 -10.07
N TYR A 137 0.02 14.02 -8.98
CA TYR A 137 1.15 13.16 -8.64
C TYR A 137 0.72 11.71 -8.75
N LEU A 138 1.54 10.88 -9.39
CA LEU A 138 1.34 9.45 -9.43
C LEU A 138 2.23 8.80 -8.38
N ILE A 139 1.68 7.91 -7.55
CA ILE A 139 2.45 7.10 -6.61
C ILE A 139 2.38 5.63 -7.06
N ALA A 140 3.52 5.12 -7.52
CA ALA A 140 3.70 3.70 -7.81
C ALA A 140 4.05 2.95 -6.50
N VAL A 141 3.14 2.10 -6.04
CA VAL A 141 3.25 1.36 -4.77
C VAL A 141 3.51 -0.11 -5.02
N GLY A 142 4.67 -0.58 -4.59
CA GLY A 142 5.14 -1.91 -4.96
C GLY A 142 5.52 -1.99 -6.43
N GLY A 143 6.15 -3.09 -6.77
CA GLY A 143 6.54 -3.46 -8.12
C GLY A 143 7.62 -2.59 -8.75
N ILE A 144 8.40 -1.90 -7.93
CA ILE A 144 9.40 -0.93 -8.39
C ILE A 144 10.78 -1.58 -8.54
N ASN A 145 11.53 -1.19 -9.56
CA ASN A 145 12.89 -1.69 -9.82
C ASN A 145 13.99 -0.78 -9.25
N ASP A 146 13.66 0.49 -8.97
CA ASP A 146 14.54 1.49 -8.40
C ASP A 146 13.72 2.42 -7.49
N ASP A 147 14.40 3.31 -6.76
CA ASP A 147 13.82 4.24 -5.80
C ASP A 147 13.73 5.69 -6.31
N LYS A 148 13.99 5.93 -7.58
CA LYS A 148 14.02 7.30 -8.12
C LYS A 148 12.63 7.73 -8.57
N THR A 149 12.28 8.98 -8.26
CA THR A 149 11.14 9.64 -8.91
C THR A 149 11.40 9.68 -10.41
N GLU A 150 10.42 9.26 -11.20
CA GLU A 150 10.45 9.40 -12.66
C GLU A 150 9.64 10.61 -13.09
N THR A 151 10.10 11.28 -14.14
CA THR A 151 9.35 12.36 -14.79
C THR A 151 9.15 12.00 -16.25
N ILE A 152 7.90 11.80 -16.65
CA ILE A 152 7.51 11.52 -18.03
C ILE A 152 6.95 12.81 -18.62
N ILE A 153 7.42 13.18 -19.80
CA ILE A 153 6.93 14.35 -20.54
C ILE A 153 6.11 13.83 -21.72
N LEU A 154 4.84 14.23 -21.79
CA LEU A 154 3.96 13.93 -22.91
C LEU A 154 4.25 14.89 -24.06
N ASN A 155 4.39 14.35 -25.27
CA ASN A 155 4.83 15.10 -26.45
C ASN A 155 3.77 15.17 -27.55
N GLU A 156 2.55 14.72 -27.25
CA GLU A 156 1.43 14.65 -28.16
C GLU A 156 0.27 15.56 -27.72
N ALA A 157 -0.43 16.15 -28.70
CA ALA A 157 -1.67 16.87 -28.42
C ALA A 157 -2.79 15.88 -28.00
N PRO A 158 -3.71 16.25 -27.10
CA PRO A 158 -3.83 17.56 -26.41
C PRO A 158 -2.92 17.72 -25.17
N TYR A 159 -2.08 16.74 -24.85
CA TYR A 159 -1.31 16.65 -23.61
C TYR A 159 0.12 17.24 -23.71
N LEU A 160 0.39 18.06 -24.73
CA LEU A 160 1.73 18.56 -25.03
C LEU A 160 2.36 19.26 -23.81
N ASP A 161 3.63 18.93 -23.53
CA ASP A 161 4.45 19.45 -22.43
C ASP A 161 3.93 19.12 -21.01
N LYS A 162 2.91 18.25 -20.89
CA LYS A 162 2.45 17.78 -19.59
C LYS A 162 3.48 16.85 -18.96
N LYS A 163 3.69 17.03 -17.67
CA LYS A 163 4.68 16.30 -16.88
C LYS A 163 3.96 15.41 -15.88
N ILE A 164 4.26 14.12 -15.95
CA ILE A 164 3.82 13.12 -14.98
C ILE A 164 4.98 12.89 -14.03
N LYS A 165 4.79 13.20 -12.75
CA LYS A 165 5.74 12.85 -11.69
C LYS A 165 5.31 11.54 -11.04
N VAL A 166 6.12 10.50 -11.21
CA VAL A 166 5.88 9.17 -10.65
C VAL A 166 6.81 8.97 -9.46
N ILE A 167 6.22 9.05 -8.27
CA ILE A 167 6.90 8.83 -6.99
C ILE A 167 6.78 7.36 -6.62
N LYS A 168 7.86 6.80 -6.09
CA LYS A 168 7.94 5.37 -5.79
C LYS A 168 7.82 5.11 -4.29
N CYS A 169 7.07 4.06 -3.95
CA CYS A 169 6.89 3.58 -2.59
C CYS A 169 6.92 2.04 -2.57
N ARG A 170 7.61 1.44 -1.60
CA ARG A 170 7.52 -0.01 -1.35
C ARG A 170 6.54 -0.30 -0.22
N TRP A 171 5.86 -1.44 -0.28
CA TRP A 171 5.06 -1.94 0.83
C TRP A 171 5.89 -2.15 2.08
N SER A 172 7.13 -2.63 1.96
CA SER A 172 8.05 -2.77 3.09
C SER A 172 8.37 -1.44 3.78
N ARG A 173 8.51 -0.35 3.02
CA ARG A 173 8.70 0.99 3.59
C ARG A 173 7.44 1.50 4.25
N LEU A 174 6.29 1.33 3.61
CA LEU A 174 5.01 1.69 4.21
C LEU A 174 4.77 0.96 5.53
N LEU A 175 5.00 -0.35 5.56
CA LEU A 175 4.95 -1.15 6.78
C LEU A 175 5.94 -0.65 7.83
N LYS A 176 7.20 -0.38 7.45
CA LYS A 176 8.20 0.15 8.39
C LYS A 176 7.73 1.47 9.01
N THR A 177 7.24 2.41 8.19
CA THR A 177 6.74 3.70 8.67
C THR A 177 5.55 3.51 9.61
N VAL A 178 4.60 2.64 9.28
CA VAL A 178 3.47 2.31 10.17
C VAL A 178 3.97 1.75 11.51
N LYS A 179 4.97 0.86 11.52
CA LYS A 179 5.59 0.34 12.75
C LYS A 179 6.25 1.44 13.57
N ASP A 180 6.96 2.36 12.92
CA ASP A 180 7.62 3.49 13.58
C ASP A 180 6.59 4.42 14.26
N PHE A 181 5.46 4.69 13.60
CA PHE A 181 4.36 5.45 14.20
C PHE A 181 3.66 4.67 15.31
N HIS A 182 3.36 3.38 15.10
CA HIS A 182 2.77 2.52 16.12
C HIS A 182 3.61 2.52 17.41
N TYR A 183 4.92 2.33 17.30
CA TYR A 183 5.85 2.39 18.43
C TYR A 183 5.85 3.75 19.15
N LYS A 184 5.85 4.86 18.38
CA LYS A 184 5.78 6.20 18.96
C LYS A 184 4.49 6.43 19.74
N PHE A 185 3.35 5.97 19.23
CA PHE A 185 2.08 6.07 19.94
C PHE A 185 2.06 5.16 21.18
N ASP A 186 2.56 3.93 21.10
CA ASP A 186 2.65 3.03 22.25
C ASP A 186 3.51 3.62 23.39
N LYS A 187 4.61 4.31 23.06
CA LYS A 187 5.49 4.93 24.06
C LYS A 187 4.97 6.24 24.63
N ASN A 188 4.25 7.03 23.84
CA ASN A 188 3.78 8.36 24.25
C ASN A 188 2.39 8.31 24.90
N GLN A 189 2.05 7.28 25.70
CA GLN A 189 0.74 7.07 26.35
C GLN A 189 0.15 8.34 27.01
N LEU A 190 -0.47 9.19 26.20
CA LEU A 190 -1.27 10.32 26.62
C LEU A 190 -2.72 9.83 26.55
N MET A 191 -3.36 9.80 27.71
CA MET A 191 -4.69 9.22 27.94
C MET A 191 -5.79 10.08 27.31
N LEU A 192 -5.85 10.14 25.99
CA LEU A 192 -6.93 10.76 25.22
C LEU A 192 -7.61 9.70 24.35
N SER A 193 -8.94 9.75 24.25
CA SER A 193 -9.73 8.82 23.44
C SER A 193 -9.28 8.78 21.97
N ALA A 194 -8.89 9.93 21.40
CA ALA A 194 -8.34 10.00 20.04
C ALA A 194 -7.05 9.18 19.87
N HIS A 195 -6.21 9.10 20.90
CA HIS A 195 -4.99 8.29 20.89
C HIS A 195 -5.33 6.80 20.78
N SER A 196 -6.36 6.34 21.48
CA SER A 196 -6.81 4.93 21.42
C SER A 196 -7.36 4.55 20.04
N SER A 197 -8.12 5.43 19.38
CA SER A 197 -8.66 5.17 18.04
C SER A 197 -7.55 5.09 16.99
N VAL A 198 -6.59 6.03 17.00
CA VAL A 198 -5.44 6.01 16.10
C VAL A 198 -4.61 4.74 16.33
N PHE A 199 -4.35 4.40 17.60
CA PHE A 199 -3.59 3.19 17.93
C PHE A 199 -4.28 1.91 17.44
N ASN A 200 -5.61 1.82 17.55
CA ASN A 200 -6.39 0.70 17.01
C ASN A 200 -6.29 0.60 15.48
N ILE A 201 -6.35 1.72 14.76
CA ILE A 201 -6.17 1.73 13.30
C ILE A 201 -4.75 1.27 12.93
N LEU A 202 -3.72 1.72 13.66
CA LEU A 202 -2.34 1.27 13.45
C LEU A 202 -2.18 -0.24 13.73
N ASN A 203 -2.83 -0.78 14.77
CA ASN A 203 -2.87 -2.23 15.01
C ASN A 203 -3.55 -2.99 13.86
N ASP A 204 -4.67 -2.48 13.35
CA ASP A 204 -5.36 -3.08 12.22
C ASP A 204 -4.57 -2.99 10.92
N LEU A 205 -3.77 -1.93 10.71
CA LEU A 205 -2.83 -1.82 9.59
C LEU A 205 -1.77 -2.92 9.65
N LEU A 206 -1.16 -3.13 10.81
CA LEU A 206 -0.20 -4.22 11.03
C LEU A 206 -0.85 -5.59 10.81
N LEU A 207 -2.08 -5.78 11.29
CA LEU A 207 -2.84 -7.01 11.05
C LEU A 207 -3.14 -7.20 9.55
N GLY A 208 -3.52 -6.13 8.84
CA GLY A 208 -3.74 -6.13 7.40
C GLY A 208 -2.50 -6.61 6.65
N PHE A 209 -1.34 -5.98 6.90
CA PHE A 209 -0.06 -6.40 6.33
C PHE A 209 0.23 -7.88 6.61
N ARG A 210 -0.03 -8.35 7.84
CA ARG A 210 0.15 -9.77 8.21
C ARG A 210 -0.76 -10.72 7.45
N ILE A 211 -2.05 -10.39 7.29
CA ILE A 211 -3.01 -11.19 6.50
C ILE A 211 -2.53 -11.28 5.04
N HIS A 212 -1.99 -10.19 4.51
CA HIS A 212 -1.36 -10.14 3.21
C HIS A 212 0.08 -10.68 3.18
N GLY A 213 0.52 -11.43 4.20
CA GLY A 213 1.78 -12.17 4.18
C GLY A 213 3.05 -11.34 4.34
N PHE A 214 2.95 -10.07 4.74
CA PHE A 214 4.11 -9.26 5.11
C PHE A 214 4.54 -9.56 6.54
N TYR A 215 5.85 -9.59 6.77
CA TYR A 215 6.43 -9.88 8.09
C TYR A 215 6.32 -8.68 9.02
N THR A 216 5.54 -8.81 10.08
CA THR A 216 5.29 -7.72 11.06
C THR A 216 6.09 -7.85 12.35
N GLY A 217 6.89 -8.92 12.54
CA GLY A 217 7.76 -9.09 13.71
C GLY A 217 7.16 -9.84 14.89
N GLU A 218 5.86 -10.14 14.89
CA GLU A 218 5.20 -10.82 16.03
C GLU A 218 5.39 -12.34 16.10
N TRP A 219 6.22 -12.95 15.25
CA TRP A 219 6.36 -14.42 15.21
C TRP A 219 7.11 -15.03 16.41
N PHE A 220 7.74 -14.22 17.28
CA PHE A 220 8.61 -14.75 18.34
C PHE A 220 8.33 -14.26 19.77
N GLU A 221 7.40 -13.35 20.03
CA GLU A 221 7.20 -12.84 21.40
C GLU A 221 6.14 -13.59 22.23
N LYS A 222 5.37 -14.51 21.62
CA LYS A 222 4.31 -15.26 22.32
C LYS A 222 4.39 -16.77 22.19
N THR A 223 5.51 -17.31 21.70
CA THR A 223 5.77 -18.74 21.75
C THR A 223 6.73 -18.97 22.90
N ASP A 224 6.18 -19.37 24.05
CA ASP A 224 6.98 -19.95 25.11
C ASP A 224 7.54 -21.26 24.56
N PHE A 225 8.81 -21.27 24.16
CA PHE A 225 9.50 -22.46 23.64
C PHE A 225 9.81 -23.49 24.75
N GLY A 226 9.15 -23.37 25.91
CA GLY A 226 9.37 -24.17 27.11
C GLY A 226 9.13 -25.67 26.96
N GLU A 227 8.49 -26.15 25.89
CA GLU A 227 8.31 -27.59 25.65
C GLU A 227 8.40 -27.95 24.15
N LEU A 228 9.58 -27.85 23.56
CA LEU A 228 9.91 -28.56 22.32
C LEU A 228 10.99 -29.62 22.55
N SER A 229 10.76 -30.49 23.54
CA SER A 229 11.47 -31.78 23.62
C SER A 229 10.88 -32.74 22.57
N GLY A 230 11.17 -32.51 21.29
CA GLY A 230 10.64 -33.39 20.24
C GLY A 230 10.97 -33.06 18.79
N ILE A 231 11.76 -32.04 18.51
CA ILE A 231 12.16 -31.75 17.12
C ILE A 231 13.43 -32.54 16.81
N ARG A 232 13.32 -33.52 15.91
CA ARG A 232 14.45 -34.27 15.35
C ARG A 232 15.32 -33.35 14.50
N ASP A 233 16.63 -33.61 14.52
CA ASP A 233 17.74 -32.83 13.94
C ASP A 233 17.55 -32.34 12.49
N GLU A 234 16.67 -32.97 11.70
CA GLU A 234 16.39 -32.58 10.32
C GLU A 234 15.73 -31.18 10.18
N SER A 235 15.14 -30.64 11.25
CA SER A 235 14.47 -29.32 11.19
C SER A 235 15.43 -28.14 11.42
N ILE A 236 16.63 -28.39 11.95
CA ILE A 236 17.63 -27.34 12.22
C ILE A 236 18.28 -26.85 10.92
N HIS A 237 18.45 -27.75 9.94
CA HIS A 237 19.01 -27.40 8.64
C HIS A 237 18.16 -26.43 7.82
N LEU A 238 16.84 -26.36 8.03
CA LEU A 238 15.99 -25.38 7.35
C LEU A 238 16.21 -23.95 7.87
N LEU A 239 16.52 -23.78 9.16
CA LEU A 239 16.78 -22.46 9.74
C LEU A 239 18.15 -21.91 9.34
N GLU A 240 19.17 -22.78 9.22
CA GLU A 240 20.48 -22.38 8.69
C GLU A 240 20.41 -21.99 7.20
N TYR A 241 19.59 -22.69 6.41
CA TYR A 241 19.43 -22.36 4.98
C TYR A 241 18.78 -20.99 4.73
N PHE A 242 17.94 -20.51 5.65
CA PHE A 242 17.36 -19.15 5.57
C PHE A 242 18.30 -18.06 6.08
N ASN A 243 19.18 -18.35 7.05
CA ASN A 243 20.16 -17.37 7.53
C ASN A 243 21.34 -17.17 6.58
N ILE A 244 21.79 -18.22 5.86
CA ILE A 244 22.96 -18.11 4.97
C ILE A 244 22.66 -17.28 3.70
N LYS A 245 21.39 -17.13 3.28
CA LYS A 245 21.04 -16.31 2.10
C LYS A 245 21.03 -14.80 2.35
N ASN A 246 21.03 -14.34 3.61
CA ASN A 246 21.10 -12.90 3.90
C ASN A 246 22.54 -12.36 3.96
N ASP A 247 23.56 -13.23 4.06
CA ASP A 247 24.97 -12.83 4.15
C ASP A 247 25.71 -12.89 2.81
N LEU A 248 25.02 -13.17 1.69
CA LEU A 248 25.62 -13.23 0.34
C LEU A 248 25.12 -12.14 -0.63
N LEU A 249 24.55 -11.05 -0.10
CA LEU A 249 24.20 -9.84 -0.87
C LEU A 249 24.71 -8.55 -0.18
N GLN A 250 25.96 -8.58 0.29
CA GLN A 250 26.78 -7.36 0.46
C GLN A 250 27.77 -7.23 -0.69
#